data_AF-A0A024CH15-F1
#
_entry.id   AF-A0A024CH15-F1
#
_cell.length_a   1.000
_cell.length_b   1.000
_cell.length_c   1.000
_cell.angle_alpha   90.00
_cell.angle_beta   90.00
_cell.angle_gamma   90.00
#
_symmetry.space_group_name_H-M   'P 1'
#
loop_
_entity.id
_entity.type
_entity.pdbx_description
1 polymer ?
#
loop_
_entity_poly.entity_id
_entity_poly.type
_entity_poly.pdbx_seq_one_letter_code
_entity_poly.pdbx_strand_id
1 'polypeptide(L)'
;GDLAGISSKLGGAAYQNRPLAVIPPSSKEASGWSFRPSRNLQDAPTRLGVGAGEEGMTYRVEVTGYSANNVRRISRYVRSNRVYYVPFNKLSEQFIRIHREGGKIASITPVT
;
A
#
# COMPACT_ATOMS: atom_id res chain seq x y z
N GLY A 1 -6.84 -8.62 17.65
CA GLY A 1 -5.44 -8.87 18.06
C GLY A 1 -4.52 -8.08 17.16
N ASP A 2 -3.40 -7.59 17.69
CA ASP A 2 -2.41 -6.85 16.90
C ASP A 2 -1.52 -7.81 16.12
N LEU A 3 -1.46 -7.62 14.79
CA LEU A 3 -0.69 -8.47 13.90
C LEU A 3 0.84 -8.34 14.13
N ALA A 4 1.33 -7.35 14.91
CA ALA A 4 2.76 -7.02 15.05
C ALA A 4 3.46 -7.77 16.18
N GLY A 5 2.67 -8.36 17.09
CA GLY A 5 3.19 -8.94 18.31
C GLY A 5 4.08 -7.94 19.07
N ILE A 6 5.29 -8.38 19.43
CA ILE A 6 6.27 -7.59 20.19
C ILE A 6 7.21 -6.73 19.32
N SER A 7 7.03 -6.73 17.99
CA SER A 7 7.91 -5.94 17.10
C SER A 7 7.63 -4.44 17.24
N SER A 8 8.70 -3.62 17.16
CA SER A 8 8.55 -2.17 17.11
C SER A 8 7.76 -1.75 15.87
N LYS A 9 6.65 -1.03 16.09
CA LYS A 9 5.71 -0.59 15.03
C LYS A 9 6.16 0.70 14.38
N LEU A 10 6.69 1.60 15.20
CA LEU A 10 7.08 2.95 14.80
C LEU A 10 8.59 3.15 14.75
N GLY A 11 9.41 2.23 15.28
CA GLY A 11 10.86 2.46 15.44
C GLY A 11 11.53 3.02 14.19
N GLY A 12 11.38 2.37 13.04
CA GLY A 12 11.98 2.84 11.79
C GLY A 12 11.48 4.22 11.32
N ALA A 13 10.20 4.54 11.54
CA ALA A 13 9.62 5.81 11.13
C ALA A 13 9.91 6.94 12.14
N ALA A 14 9.80 6.65 13.43
CA ALA A 14 9.99 7.60 14.51
C ALA A 14 11.44 8.12 14.58
N TYR A 15 12.44 7.23 14.44
CA TYR A 15 13.84 7.66 14.43
C TYR A 15 14.19 8.57 13.25
N GLN A 16 13.49 8.45 12.14
CA GLN A 16 13.72 9.22 10.92
C GLN A 16 12.75 10.42 10.79
N ASN A 17 11.89 10.66 11.78
CA ASN A 17 10.79 11.62 11.70
C ASN A 17 9.95 11.46 10.41
N ARG A 18 9.78 10.22 9.96
CA ARG A 18 9.08 9.91 8.71
C ARG A 18 7.57 9.86 8.97
N PRO A 19 6.75 10.64 8.24
CA PRO A 19 5.30 10.55 8.35
C PRO A 19 4.79 9.21 7.79
N LEU A 20 3.74 8.67 8.42
CA LEU A 20 3.02 7.48 7.99
C LEU A 20 1.58 7.85 7.66
N ALA A 21 0.96 7.10 6.74
CA ALA A 21 -0.46 7.28 6.44
C ALA A 21 -1.32 6.90 7.66
N VAL A 22 -2.33 7.72 7.94
CA VAL A 22 -3.31 7.42 8.99
C VAL A 22 -4.34 6.46 8.42
N ILE A 23 -4.31 5.20 8.88
CA ILE A 23 -5.23 4.16 8.43
C ILE A 23 -6.29 3.93 9.51
N PRO A 24 -7.59 3.98 9.17
CA PRO A 24 -8.64 3.72 10.14
C PRO A 24 -8.58 2.26 10.66
N PRO A 25 -8.97 2.03 11.92
CA PRO A 25 -9.04 0.67 12.48
C PRO A 25 -10.10 -0.16 11.74
N SER A 26 -10.06 -1.49 11.93
CA SER A 26 -10.97 -2.41 11.26
C SER A 26 -12.45 -2.04 11.46
N SER A 27 -13.17 -1.79 10.37
CA SER A 27 -14.61 -1.56 10.38
C SER A 27 -15.26 -2.19 9.14
N LYS A 28 -16.60 -2.15 9.03
CA LYS A 28 -17.30 -2.61 7.82
C LYS A 28 -16.89 -1.82 6.58
N GLU A 29 -16.49 -0.57 6.78
CA GLU A 29 -16.11 0.38 5.73
C GLU A 29 -14.58 0.39 5.52
N ALA A 30 -13.80 0.10 6.57
CA ALA A 30 -12.34 0.08 6.57
C ALA A 30 -11.78 -1.36 6.52
N SER A 31 -11.47 -1.80 5.30
CA SER A 31 -10.95 -3.16 5.04
C SER A 31 -9.42 -3.25 4.83
N GLY A 32 -8.73 -2.11 4.74
CA GLY A 32 -7.29 -2.02 4.50
C GLY A 32 -6.41 -1.92 5.76
N TRP A 33 -6.99 -2.06 6.96
CA TRP A 33 -6.34 -1.82 8.25
C TRP A 33 -5.07 -2.67 8.53
N SER A 34 -4.92 -3.80 7.84
CA SER A 34 -3.82 -4.76 8.06
C SER A 34 -2.54 -4.43 7.30
N PHE A 35 -2.52 -3.32 6.53
CA PHE A 35 -1.34 -2.93 5.76
C PHE A 35 -0.13 -2.69 6.64
N ARG A 36 1.04 -3.11 6.13
CA ARG A 36 2.34 -2.95 6.77
C ARG A 36 3.40 -2.69 5.72
N PRO A 37 4.30 -1.73 5.95
CA PRO A 37 5.44 -1.51 5.09
C PRO A 37 6.38 -2.74 5.12
N SER A 38 7.01 -2.99 3.98
CA SER A 38 8.02 -4.03 3.82
C SER A 38 9.26 -3.75 4.68
N ARG A 39 9.83 -4.81 5.27
CA ARG A 39 11.04 -4.74 6.10
C ARG A 39 12.29 -4.31 5.33
N ASN A 40 12.34 -4.53 4.02
CA ASN A 40 13.58 -4.39 3.21
C ASN A 40 13.62 -3.09 2.40
N LEU A 41 13.02 -2.00 2.89
CA LEU A 41 13.06 -0.68 2.25
C LEU A 41 12.57 -0.65 0.78
N GLN A 42 11.86 -1.69 0.33
CA GLN A 42 11.31 -1.75 -1.02
C GLN A 42 10.14 -0.78 -1.22
N ASP A 43 9.55 -0.32 -0.12
CA ASP A 43 8.51 0.70 -0.12
C ASP A 43 9.14 2.06 0.19
N ALA A 44 9.67 2.69 -0.86
CA ALA A 44 10.14 4.07 -0.76
C ALA A 44 9.04 4.99 -0.19
N PRO A 45 9.37 6.16 0.37
CA PRO A 45 8.37 7.18 0.69
C PRO A 45 7.88 7.92 -0.57
N THR A 46 8.79 8.14 -1.52
CA THR A 46 8.55 8.89 -2.75
C THR A 46 9.11 8.13 -3.95
N ARG A 47 8.59 8.44 -5.13
CA ARG A 47 9.14 7.94 -6.40
C ARG A 47 10.13 8.99 -6.92
N LEU A 48 11.40 8.62 -7.06
CA LEU A 48 12.45 9.47 -7.60
C LEU A 48 12.92 8.90 -8.95
N GLY A 49 13.19 9.77 -9.93
CA GLY A 49 13.72 9.39 -11.25
C GLY A 49 12.91 9.88 -12.44
N VAL A 50 13.36 9.53 -13.66
CA VAL A 50 12.71 9.91 -14.93
C VAL A 50 11.27 9.37 -14.95
N GLY A 51 10.31 10.23 -15.29
CA GLY A 51 8.88 9.90 -15.28
C GLY A 51 8.17 10.00 -13.93
N ALA A 52 8.84 10.42 -12.83
CA ALA A 52 8.19 10.60 -11.52
C ALA A 52 7.20 11.79 -11.48
N GLY A 53 7.39 12.78 -12.35
CA GLY A 53 6.52 13.96 -12.48
C GLY A 53 6.04 14.26 -13.91
N GLU A 54 6.42 13.45 -14.91
CA GLU A 54 6.05 13.70 -16.32
C GLU A 54 4.54 13.60 -16.57
N GLU A 55 3.83 12.77 -15.79
CA GLU A 55 2.38 12.58 -15.89
C GLU A 55 1.60 13.33 -14.80
N GLY A 56 2.24 14.31 -14.14
CA GLY A 56 1.64 15.13 -13.07
C GLY A 56 1.86 14.56 -11.66
N MET A 57 0.88 14.78 -10.76
CA MET A 57 0.96 14.32 -9.37
C MET A 57 0.92 12.79 -9.29
N THR A 58 1.90 12.21 -8.59
CA THR A 58 1.94 10.77 -8.30
C THR A 58 1.28 10.47 -6.96
N TYR A 59 0.56 9.36 -6.89
CA TYR A 59 -0.08 8.87 -5.68
C TYR A 59 0.55 7.57 -5.24
N ARG A 60 0.87 7.49 -3.96
CA ARG A 60 1.28 6.28 -3.28
C ARG A 60 0.02 5.56 -2.80
N VAL A 61 -0.25 4.39 -3.38
CA VAL A 61 -1.41 3.55 -3.06
C VAL A 61 -0.92 2.34 -2.27
N GLU A 62 -1.32 2.27 -1.00
CA GLU A 62 -1.02 1.14 -0.12
C GLU A 62 -2.14 0.10 -0.21
N VAL A 63 -1.79 -1.15 -0.53
CA VAL A 63 -2.74 -2.24 -0.73
C VAL A 63 -2.37 -3.42 0.16
N THR A 64 -3.38 -4.03 0.77
CA THR A 64 -3.28 -5.25 1.57
C THR A 64 -4.31 -6.29 1.10
N GLY A 65 -4.19 -7.52 1.61
CA GLY A 65 -5.29 -8.47 1.62
C GLY A 65 -5.71 -8.99 0.25
N TYR A 66 -4.80 -9.06 -0.72
CA TYR A 66 -5.07 -9.72 -2.01
C TYR A 66 -5.62 -11.13 -1.80
N SER A 67 -6.92 -11.29 -2.03
CA SER A 67 -7.60 -12.58 -2.05
C SER A 67 -7.87 -12.95 -3.50
N ALA A 68 -7.21 -14.00 -3.99
CA ALA A 68 -7.43 -14.44 -5.35
C ALA A 68 -8.89 -14.92 -5.51
N ASN A 69 -9.63 -14.32 -6.45
CA ASN A 69 -10.97 -14.78 -6.83
C ASN A 69 -10.97 -16.18 -7.48
N ASN A 70 -9.78 -16.75 -7.75
CA ASN A 70 -9.61 -18.09 -8.27
C ASN A 70 -8.72 -18.90 -7.32
N VAL A 71 -9.16 -20.13 -7.01
CA VAL A 71 -8.43 -21.08 -6.17
C VAL A 71 -7.21 -21.58 -6.93
N ARG A 72 -6.09 -20.88 -6.78
CA ARG A 72 -4.77 -21.35 -7.23
C ARG A 72 -4.02 -21.90 -6.02
N ARG A 73 -3.34 -23.04 -6.18
CA ARG A 73 -2.47 -23.63 -5.15
C ARG A 73 -1.37 -22.66 -4.69
N ILE A 74 -0.93 -21.78 -5.60
CA ILE A 74 0.07 -20.75 -5.33
C ILE A 74 -0.56 -19.39 -5.64
N SER A 75 -0.52 -18.48 -4.66
CA SER A 75 -0.97 -17.10 -4.84
C SER A 75 -0.16 -16.40 -5.93
N ARG A 76 -0.83 -15.60 -6.78
CA ARG A 76 -0.14 -14.71 -7.72
C ARG A 76 0.73 -13.68 -6.99
N TYR A 77 0.30 -13.28 -5.80
CA TYR A 77 1.02 -12.33 -4.96
C TYR A 77 1.77 -13.11 -3.88
N VAL A 78 3.11 -13.08 -3.96
CA VAL A 78 4.00 -13.68 -2.96
C VAL A 78 3.84 -13.01 -1.58
N ARG A 79 3.41 -11.73 -1.58
CA ARG A 79 3.13 -10.94 -0.36
C ARG A 79 1.76 -10.31 -0.46
N SER A 80 1.04 -10.28 0.65
CA SER A 80 -0.30 -9.66 0.76
C SER A 80 -0.26 -8.14 0.69
N ASN A 81 0.85 -7.52 1.11
CA ASN A 81 1.02 -6.07 1.14
C ASN A 81 1.84 -5.60 -0.07
N ARG A 82 1.39 -4.53 -0.71
CA ARG A 82 2.07 -3.87 -1.83
C ARG A 82 1.85 -2.37 -1.81
N VAL A 83 2.80 -1.66 -2.39
CA VAL A 83 2.72 -0.22 -2.64
C VAL A 83 2.82 0.03 -4.14
N TYR A 84 1.93 0.86 -4.66
CA TYR A 84 1.95 1.31 -6.05
C TYR A 84 2.19 2.81 -6.10
N TYR A 85 2.96 3.25 -7.10
CA TYR A 85 3.12 4.66 -7.44
C TYR A 85 2.41 4.93 -8.75
N VAL A 86 1.27 5.62 -8.66
CA VAL A 86 0.35 5.77 -9.77
C VAL A 86 0.15 7.26 -10.07
N PRO A 87 0.44 7.71 -11.30
CA PRO A 87 0.13 9.08 -11.70
C PRO A 87 -1.39 9.30 -11.77
N PHE A 88 -1.83 10.55 -11.60
CA PHE A 88 -3.25 10.90 -11.50
C PHE A 88 -4.11 10.34 -12.66
N ASN A 89 -3.61 10.45 -13.89
CA ASN A 89 -4.25 9.96 -15.11
C ASN A 89 -4.57 8.45 -15.07
N LYS A 90 -3.77 7.63 -14.37
CA LYS A 90 -3.91 6.17 -14.29
C LYS A 90 -4.54 5.69 -12.98
N LEU A 91 -4.88 6.61 -12.07
CA LEU A 91 -5.36 6.26 -10.74
C LEU A 91 -6.67 5.46 -10.78
N SER A 92 -7.61 5.86 -11.64
CA SER A 92 -8.90 5.17 -11.80
C SER A 92 -8.73 3.73 -12.31
N GLU A 93 -7.90 3.55 -13.35
CA GLU A 93 -7.61 2.23 -13.92
C GLU A 93 -6.97 1.29 -12.87
N GLN A 94 -5.99 1.79 -12.13
CA GLN A 94 -5.34 1.02 -11.07
C GLN A 94 -6.30 0.70 -9.93
N PHE A 95 -7.17 1.64 -9.55
CA PHE A 95 -8.19 1.42 -8.52
C PHE A 95 -9.11 0.26 -8.89
N ILE A 96 -9.64 0.26 -10.12
CA ILE A 96 -10.51 -0.82 -10.63
C ILE A 96 -9.74 -2.14 -10.64
N ARG A 97 -8.49 -2.14 -11.12
CA ARG A 97 -7.65 -3.34 -11.18
C ARG A 97 -7.42 -3.96 -9.81
N ILE A 98 -7.06 -3.15 -8.81
CA ILE A 98 -6.81 -3.62 -7.44
C ILE A 98 -8.07 -4.31 -6.88
N HIS A 99 -9.24 -3.69 -7.04
CA HIS A 99 -10.50 -4.26 -6.56
C HIS A 99 -10.88 -5.54 -7.31
N ARG A 100 -10.68 -5.58 -8.63
CA ARG A 100 -10.91 -6.79 -9.44
C ARG A 100 -10.01 -7.95 -9.02
N GLU A 101 -8.78 -7.65 -8.60
CA GLU A 101 -7.82 -8.62 -8.09
C GLU A 101 -8.08 -9.00 -6.61
N GLY A 102 -9.09 -8.42 -5.97
CA GLY A 102 -9.47 -8.70 -4.58
C GLY A 102 -8.60 -8.01 -3.54
N GLY A 103 -7.79 -7.02 -3.94
CA GLY A 103 -6.99 -6.22 -3.02
C GLY A 103 -7.84 -5.20 -2.25
N LYS A 104 -7.41 -4.86 -1.03
CA LYS A 104 -8.01 -3.83 -0.18
C LYS A 104 -7.05 -2.66 -0.05
N ILE A 105 -7.53 -1.47 -0.38
CA ILE A 105 -6.72 -0.25 -0.28
C ILE A 105 -6.72 0.22 1.18
N ALA A 106 -5.54 0.49 1.70
CA ALA A 106 -5.32 1.00 3.05
C ALA A 106 -5.23 2.52 3.08
N SER A 107 -4.48 3.11 2.14
CA SER A 107 -4.34 4.56 2.00
C SER A 107 -3.99 4.95 0.58
N ILE A 108 -4.34 6.19 0.22
CA ILE A 108 -3.91 6.85 -1.01
C ILE A 108 -3.38 8.22 -0.58
N THR A 109 -2.07 8.41 -0.72
CA THR A 109 -1.40 9.67 -0.33
C THR A 109 -0.69 10.27 -1.53
N PRO A 110 -0.83 11.58 -1.80
CA PRO A 110 -0.04 12.24 -2.83
C PRO A 110 1.45 12.20 -2.44
N VAL A 111 2.30 11.96 -3.43
CA VAL A 111 3.75 12.00 -3.30
C VAL A 111 4.33 12.85 -4.44
N THR A 112 5.12 13.84 -4.06
CA THR A 112 5.86 14.74 -4.95
C THR A 112 7.34 14.43 -4.89
#